data_AF-A0A534DRI5-F1
#
_entry.id   AF-A0A534DRI5-F1
#
_cell.length_a   1.000
_cell.length_b   1.000
_cell.length_c   1.000
_cell.angle_alpha   90.00
_cell.angle_beta   90.00
_cell.angle_gamma   90.00
#
_symmetry.space_group_name_H-M   'P 1'
#
loop_
_entity.id
_entity.type
_entity.pdbx_description
1 polymer ?
#
loop_
_entity_poly.entity_id
_entity_poly.type
_entity_poly.pdbx_seq_one_letter_code
_entity_poly.pdbx_strand_id
1 'polypeptide(L)' 'MLTQPATRMLATLLLALALPAGTRAEEPNPQVKVITNLGEFVIEVRQDRAPLTAANFLRYAREG' A
#
# COMPACT_ATOMS: atom_id res chain seq x y z
N MET A 1 -36.70 -30.03 -17.55
CA MET A 1 -35.26 -30.27 -17.79
C MET A 1 -34.53 -28.96 -18.16
N LEU A 2 -34.73 -27.85 -17.43
CA LEU A 2 -34.28 -26.52 -17.88
C LEU A 2 -33.43 -25.72 -16.87
N THR A 3 -32.75 -26.38 -15.93
CA THR A 3 -32.13 -25.64 -14.80
C THR A 3 -30.61 -25.78 -14.67
N GLN A 4 -29.98 -26.80 -15.25
CA GLN A 4 -28.54 -27.05 -15.08
C GLN A 4 -27.59 -25.91 -15.48
N PRO A 5 -27.77 -25.19 -16.62
CA PRO A 5 -26.84 -24.13 -16.98
C PRO A 5 -27.03 -22.89 -16.10
N ALA A 6 -28.27 -22.57 -15.71
CA ALA A 6 -28.58 -21.43 -14.85
C ALA A 6 -28.04 -21.62 -13.42
N THR A 7 -28.14 -22.83 -12.87
CA THR A 7 -27.58 -23.14 -11.53
C THR A 7 -26.06 -23.06 -11.53
N ARG A 8 -25.39 -23.49 -12.61
CA ARG A 8 -23.92 -23.38 -12.75
C ARG A 8 -23.47 -21.93 -12.86
N MET A 9 -24.18 -21.10 -13.63
CA MET A 9 -23.91 -19.65 -13.74
C MET A 9 -24.08 -18.92 -12.41
N LEU A 10 -25.12 -19.27 -11.64
CA LEU A 10 -25.34 -18.68 -10.32
C LEU A 10 -24.24 -19.09 -9.33
N ALA A 11 -23.79 -20.34 -9.38
CA ALA A 11 -22.71 -20.83 -8.53
C ALA A 11 -21.36 -20.15 -8.85
N THR A 12 -21.02 -19.92 -10.12
CA THR A 12 -19.81 -19.16 -10.49
C THR A 12 -19.90 -17.69 -10.09
N LEU A 13 -21.07 -17.07 -10.19
CA LEU A 13 -21.25 -15.68 -9.76
C LEU A 13 -21.12 -15.53 -8.24
N LEU A 14 -21.69 -16.47 -7.47
CA LEU A 14 -21.57 -16.50 -6.01
C LEU A 14 -20.12 -16.75 -5.57
N LEU A 15 -19.39 -17.62 -6.28
CA LEU A 15 -17.98 -17.87 -6.00
C LEU A 15 -17.09 -16.65 -6.33
N ALA A 16 -17.43 -15.89 -7.36
CA ALA A 16 -16.72 -14.66 -7.71
C ALA A 16 -16.97 -13.53 -6.70
N LEU A 17 -18.15 -13.45 -6.09
CA LEU A 17 -18.45 -12.49 -5.02
C LEU A 17 -17.83 -12.88 -3.66
N ALA A 18 -17.48 -14.16 -3.47
CA ALA A 18 -16.85 -14.64 -2.25
C ALA A 18 -15.33 -14.34 -2.20
N LEU A 19 -14.75 -13.82 -3.28
CA LEU A 19 -13.35 -13.38 -3.27
C LEU A 19 -13.21 -12.19 -2.32
N PRO A 20 -12.35 -12.27 -1.29
CA PRO A 20 -12.13 -11.14 -0.40
C PRO A 20 -11.61 -9.97 -1.24
N ALA A 21 -12.35 -8.86 -1.24
CA ALA A 21 -11.87 -7.61 -1.77
C ALA A 21 -10.62 -7.23 -0.96
N GLY A 22 -9.45 -7.43 -1.55
CA GLY A 22 -8.18 -7.18 -0.87
C GLY A 22 -8.14 -5.74 -0.39
N THR A 23 -8.22 -5.54 0.92
CA THR A 23 -7.91 -4.25 1.52
C THR A 23 -6.41 -4.05 1.30
N ARG A 24 -6.04 -3.15 0.38
CA ARG A 24 -4.66 -2.68 0.33
C ARG A 24 -4.42 -1.92 1.63
N ALA A 25 -3.72 -2.56 2.56
CA ALA A 25 -3.13 -1.84 3.68
C ALA A 25 -2.21 -0.78 3.10
N GLU A 26 -2.34 0.46 3.56
CA GLU A 26 -1.42 1.52 3.20
C GLU A 26 -0.05 1.12 3.74
N GLU A 27 0.94 0.98 2.85
CA GLU A 27 2.29 0.66 3.30
C GLU A 27 2.77 1.81 4.22
N PRO A 28 3.41 1.48 5.35
CA PRO A 28 3.89 2.51 6.26
C PRO A 28 4.87 3.44 5.55
N ASN A 29 4.77 4.74 5.83
CA ASN A 29 5.65 5.72 5.24
C ASN A 29 7.12 5.45 5.63
N PRO A 30 8.08 5.71 4.72
CA PRO A 30 9.49 5.62 5.03
C PRO A 30 9.85 6.52 6.20
N GLN A 31 10.73 6.03 7.07
CA GLN A 31 11.27 6.79 8.19
C GLN A 31 12.78 7.01 8.01
N VAL A 32 13.25 8.22 8.29
CA VAL A 32 14.67 8.58 8.23
C VAL A 32 15.10 9.06 9.62
N LYS A 33 16.07 8.36 10.21
CA LYS A 33 16.69 8.77 11.47
C LYS A 33 17.81 9.78 11.18
N VAL A 34 17.73 10.93 11.81
CA VAL A 34 18.73 12.00 11.70
C VAL A 34 19.50 12.06 13.01
N ILE A 35 20.84 11.97 12.91
CA ILE A 35 21.74 12.06 14.05
C ILE A 35 22.50 13.38 13.92
N THR A 36 22.45 14.19 14.98
CA THR A 36 23.15 15.47 15.08
C THR A 36 23.98 15.52 16.36
N ASN A 37 24.81 16.55 16.52
CA ASN A 37 25.52 16.80 17.77
C ASN A 37 24.60 17.20 18.93
N LEU A 38 23.32 17.52 18.67
CA LEU A 38 22.32 17.86 19.68
C LEU A 38 21.43 16.67 20.06
N GLY A 39 21.66 15.50 19.44
CA GLY A 39 20.84 14.30 19.63
C GLY A 39 20.28 13.76 18.31
N GLU A 40 19.35 12.80 18.42
CA GLU A 40 18.72 12.13 17.29
C GLU A 40 17.21 12.31 17.25
N PHE A 41 16.63 12.29 16.06
CA PHE A 41 15.20 12.31 15.82
C PHE A 41 14.82 11.53 14.56
N VAL A 42 13.54 11.21 14.40
CA VAL A 42 13.03 10.44 13.25
C VAL A 42 12.04 11.28 12.47
N ILE A 43 12.19 11.28 11.15
CA ILE A 43 11.27 11.92 10.20
C ILE A 43 10.47 10.83 9.49
N GLU A 44 9.14 10.85 9.61
CA GLU A 44 8.24 10.09 8.75
C GLU A 44 7.99 10.87 7.44
N VAL A 45 8.25 10.23 6.30
CA VAL A 45 8.22 10.88 4.98
C VAL A 45 6.94 10.52 4.23
N ARG A 46 5.96 11.43 4.22
CA ARG A 46 4.68 11.30 3.51
C ARG A 46 4.84 11.41 1.99
N GLN A 47 4.97 10.26 1.33
CA GLN A 47 5.18 10.21 -0.13
C GLN A 47 3.94 10.63 -0.93
N ASP A 48 2.75 10.39 -0.38
CA ASP A 48 1.46 10.73 -1.01
C ASP A 48 1.19 12.25 -1.05
N ARG A 49 1.76 13.01 -0.11
CA ARG A 49 1.55 14.46 0.02
C ARG A 49 2.48 15.27 -0.87
N ALA A 50 3.70 14.78 -1.12
CA ALA A 50 4.71 15.46 -1.94
C ALA A 50 5.64 14.46 -2.65
N PRO A 51 5.17 13.78 -3.71
CA PRO A 51 5.89 12.63 -4.29
C PRO A 51 7.32 12.95 -4.76
N LEU A 52 7.49 14.07 -5.46
CA LEU A 52 8.79 14.46 -6.03
C LEU A 52 9.79 14.87 -4.94
N THR A 53 9.35 15.68 -3.98
CA THR A 53 10.20 16.14 -2.87
C THR A 53 10.57 14.98 -1.93
N ALA A 54 9.61 14.09 -1.63
CA ALA A 54 9.84 12.89 -0.83
C ALA A 54 10.86 11.97 -1.49
N ALA A 55 10.71 11.69 -2.79
CA ALA A 55 11.67 10.88 -3.54
C ALA A 55 13.08 11.49 -3.53
N ASN A 56 13.19 12.81 -3.70
CA ASN A 56 14.47 13.52 -3.66
C ASN A 56 15.13 13.45 -2.27
N PHE A 57 14.37 13.73 -1.20
CA PHE A 57 14.86 13.64 0.17
C PHE A 57 15.35 12.23 0.51
N LEU A 58 14.54 11.21 0.21
CA LEU A 58 14.88 9.82 0.47
C LEU A 58 16.10 9.35 -0.33
N ARG A 59 16.32 9.90 -1.53
CA ARG A 59 17.53 9.64 -2.31
C ARG A 59 18.76 10.17 -1.56
N TYR A 60 18.80 11.45 -1.21
CA TYR A 60 19.92 12.03 -0.47
C TYR A 60 20.18 11.29 0.86
N ALA A 61 19.12 10.96 1.61
CA ALA A 61 19.26 10.23 2.86
C ALA A 61 19.90 8.84 2.70
N ARG A 62 19.72 8.18 1.54
CA ARG A 62 20.36 6.89 1.24
C ARG A 62 21.79 7.03 0.73
N GLU A 63 22.07 8.11 0.00
CA GLU A 63 23.37 8.37 -0.61
C GLU A 63 24.41 8.85 0.42
N GLY A 64 23.96 9.50 1.51
CA GLY A 64 24.81 10.07 2.56
C GLY A 64 25.34 11.45 2.21
#